data_AF-A0A662UI11-F1
#
_entry.id   AF-A0A662UI11-F1
#
_cell.length_a   1.000
_cell.length_b   1.000
_cell.length_c   1.000
_cell.angle_alpha   90.00
_cell.angle_beta   90.00
_cell.angle_gamma   90.00
#
_symmetry.space_group_name_H-M   'P 1'
#
loop_
_entity.id
_entity.type
_entity.pdbx_description
1 polymer ?
#
loop_
_entity_poly.entity_id
_entity_poly.type
_entity_poly.pdbx_seq_one_letter_code
_entity_poly.pdbx_strand_id
1 'polypeptide(L)'
;MYTKEHIINGHIKVVYVCSDSNTCTAIGDLPALHWCFDVDSELSISELRLCYSKRLIINVEGSIVQVVIEGTEVLGKLRSISFIAYGVRSDLKPEALYRAVSEYIMNTCGN
;
A
#
# COMPACT_ATOMS: atom_id res chain seq x y z
N MET A 1 19.53 -0.61 -7.75
CA MET A 1 18.07 -0.74 -7.65
C MET A 1 17.63 -2.02 -8.35
N TYR A 2 16.84 -2.85 -7.69
CA TYR A 2 16.27 -4.06 -8.28
C TYR A 2 14.82 -4.23 -7.80
N THR A 3 14.05 -5.06 -8.50
CA THR A 3 12.66 -5.37 -8.16
C THR A 3 12.49 -6.85 -7.83
N LYS A 4 11.62 -7.14 -6.85
CA LYS A 4 11.13 -8.50 -6.56
C LYS A 4 9.61 -8.47 -6.61
N GLU A 5 9.03 -9.35 -7.41
CA GLU A 5 7.57 -9.49 -7.52
C GLU A 5 7.11 -10.73 -6.75
N HIS A 6 6.06 -10.57 -5.97
CA HIS A 6 5.50 -11.62 -5.13
C HIS A 6 3.99 -11.73 -5.38
N ILE A 7 3.50 -12.97 -5.52
CA ILE A 7 2.07 -13.26 -5.67
C ILE A 7 1.57 -13.96 -4.41
N ILE A 8 0.71 -13.28 -3.66
CA ILE A 8 0.07 -13.76 -2.43
C ILE A 8 -1.31 -14.30 -2.79
N ASN A 9 -1.71 -15.43 -2.21
CA ASN A 9 -3.01 -16.10 -2.44
C ASN A 9 -3.35 -16.34 -3.93
N GLY A 10 -2.33 -16.44 -4.80
CA GLY A 10 -2.49 -16.69 -6.23
C GLY A 10 -2.97 -15.50 -7.08
N HIS A 11 -3.24 -14.33 -6.49
CA HIS A 11 -3.77 -13.17 -7.25
C HIS A 11 -3.36 -11.79 -6.73
N ILE A 12 -2.84 -11.66 -5.51
CA ILE A 12 -2.42 -10.37 -4.94
C ILE A 12 -0.96 -10.13 -5.29
N LYS A 13 -0.68 -9.11 -6.09
CA LYS A 13 0.69 -8.73 -6.44
C LYS A 13 1.24 -7.75 -5.43
N VAL A 14 2.42 -8.06 -4.87
CA VAL A 14 3.22 -7.12 -4.07
C VAL A 14 4.60 -7.01 -4.70
N VAL A 15 5.03 -5.80 -5.00
CA VAL A 15 6.31 -5.49 -5.65
C VAL A 15 7.22 -4.78 -4.68
N TYR A 16 8.39 -5.34 -4.45
CA TYR A 16 9.45 -4.70 -3.67
C TYR A 16 10.42 -4.03 -4.63
N VAL A 17 10.58 -2.72 -4.51
CA VAL A 17 11.57 -1.90 -5.21
C VAL A 17 12.67 -1.54 -4.21
N CYS A 18 13.85 -2.16 -4.37
CA CYS A 18 14.93 -2.06 -3.40
C CYS A 18 16.06 -1.16 -3.92
N SER A 19 16.42 -0.13 -3.15
CA SER A 19 17.54 0.76 -3.48
C SER A 19 18.90 0.13 -3.14
N ASP A 20 18.95 -0.66 -2.06
CA ASP A 20 20.11 -1.40 -1.56
C ASP A 20 19.75 -2.82 -1.11
N SER A 21 20.66 -3.52 -0.43
CA SER A 21 20.43 -4.90 0.03
C SER A 21 19.49 -5.03 1.23
N ASN A 22 19.18 -3.94 1.94
CA ASN A 22 18.56 -4.00 3.26
C ASN A 22 17.17 -3.36 3.31
N THR A 23 16.92 -2.33 2.50
CA THR A 23 15.68 -1.56 2.54
C THR A 23 15.02 -1.46 1.17
N CYS A 24 13.70 -1.63 1.16
CA CYS A 24 12.85 -1.56 -0.02
C CYS A 24 11.64 -0.67 0.23
N THR A 25 11.07 -0.19 -0.87
CA THR A 25 9.68 0.26 -0.93
C THR A 25 8.85 -0.90 -1.45
N ALA A 26 7.75 -1.23 -0.80
CA ALA A 26 6.82 -2.25 -1.26
C ALA A 26 5.51 -1.60 -1.73
N ILE A 27 4.98 -2.06 -2.85
CA ILE A 27 3.74 -1.58 -3.45
C ILE A 27 2.82 -2.79 -3.60
N GLY A 28 1.58 -2.70 -3.14
CA GLY A 28 0.61 -3.77 -3.29
C GLY A 28 -0.81 -3.27 -3.42
N ASP A 29 -1.62 -4.03 -4.16
CA ASP A 29 -3.05 -3.75 -4.30
C ASP A 29 -3.81 -4.23 -3.07
N LEU A 30 -4.83 -3.48 -2.67
CA LEU A 30 -5.74 -3.85 -1.59
C LEU A 30 -7.06 -4.39 -2.15
N PRO A 31 -7.83 -5.14 -1.34
CA PRO A 31 -9.16 -5.59 -1.73
C PRO A 31 -10.05 -4.40 -2.12
N ALA A 32 -11.18 -4.68 -2.78
CA ALA A 32 -12.18 -3.68 -3.12
C ALA A 32 -12.73 -3.02 -1.84
N LEU A 33 -12.15 -1.89 -1.48
CA LEU A 33 -12.45 -1.10 -0.29
C LEU A 33 -12.99 0.26 -0.74
N HIS A 34 -13.88 0.85 0.07
CA HIS A 34 -14.21 2.26 -0.08
C HIS A 34 -13.07 3.13 0.45
N TRP A 35 -12.91 4.33 -0.11
CA TRP A 35 -11.96 5.30 0.41
C TRP A 35 -12.46 5.83 1.76
N CYS A 36 -11.71 5.58 2.84
CA CYS A 36 -12.06 6.00 4.20
C CYS A 36 -11.05 6.94 4.86
N PHE A 37 -10.00 7.34 4.12
CA PHE A 37 -8.86 8.07 4.67
C PHE A 37 -8.99 9.57 4.44
N ASP A 38 -8.45 10.37 5.36
CA ASP A 38 -8.19 11.78 5.08
C ASP A 38 -7.21 11.89 3.91
N VAL A 39 -7.54 12.74 2.92
CA VAL A 39 -6.66 13.04 1.80
C VAL A 39 -5.58 14.02 2.27
N ASP A 40 -4.33 13.58 2.27
CA ASP A 40 -3.15 14.40 2.60
C ASP A 40 -2.64 15.15 1.37
N SER A 41 -2.62 14.46 0.23
CA SER A 41 -2.28 15.05 -1.06
C SER A 41 -3.05 14.36 -2.18
N GLU A 42 -3.20 15.06 -3.30
CA GLU A 42 -3.86 14.54 -4.49
C GLU A 42 -3.20 15.05 -5.78
N LEU A 43 -3.37 14.27 -6.84
CA LEU A 43 -3.04 14.66 -8.20
C LEU A 43 -4.26 14.42 -9.09
N SER A 44 -4.73 15.46 -9.76
CA SER A 44 -5.89 15.40 -10.66
C SER A 44 -5.49 15.82 -12.06
N ILE A 45 -5.76 14.96 -13.05
CA ILE A 45 -5.53 15.21 -14.47
C ILE A 45 -6.78 14.79 -15.24
N SER A 46 -7.53 15.77 -15.76
CA SER A 46 -8.80 15.53 -16.45
C SER A 46 -9.75 14.71 -15.55
N GLU A 47 -10.25 13.58 -16.04
CA GLU A 47 -11.18 12.70 -15.33
C GLU A 47 -10.49 11.67 -14.40
N LEU A 48 -9.18 11.78 -14.20
CA LEU A 48 -8.40 10.92 -13.33
C LEU A 48 -7.94 11.69 -12.09
N ARG A 49 -8.13 11.08 -10.92
CA ARG A 49 -7.67 11.61 -9.63
C ARG A 49 -6.96 10.53 -8.83
N LEU A 50 -5.78 10.85 -8.32
CA LEU A 50 -5.02 10.06 -7.37
C LEU A 50 -5.09 10.75 -6.01
N CYS A 51 -5.48 10.02 -4.97
CA CYS A 51 -5.56 10.48 -3.60
C CYS A 51 -4.55 9.71 -2.75
N TYR A 52 -3.85 10.42 -1.86
CA TYR A 52 -2.89 9.83 -0.95
C TYR A 52 -3.32 10.10 0.49
N SER A 53 -3.31 9.06 1.32
CA SER A 53 -3.52 9.21 2.76
C SER A 53 -2.30 9.86 3.43
N LYS A 54 -2.48 10.30 4.67
CA LYS A 54 -1.35 10.57 5.57
C LYS A 54 -0.51 9.29 5.75
N ARG A 55 0.76 9.46 6.12
CA ARG A 55 1.64 8.33 6.50
C ARG A 55 1.11 7.64 7.75
N LEU A 56 0.78 6.37 7.60
CA LEU A 56 0.41 5.44 8.66
C LEU A 56 1.68 4.75 9.18
N ILE A 57 1.76 4.53 10.48
CA ILE A 57 2.86 3.79 11.09
C ILE A 57 2.35 2.41 11.50
N ILE A 58 2.85 1.37 10.83
CA ILE A 58 2.42 -0.01 11.05
C ILE A 58 3.62 -0.84 11.51
N ASN A 59 3.45 -1.57 12.62
CA ASN A 59 4.45 -2.52 13.09
C ASN A 59 4.24 -3.86 12.37
N VAL A 60 5.25 -4.32 11.66
CA VAL A 60 5.26 -5.61 10.96
C VAL A 60 6.43 -6.43 11.48
N GLU A 61 6.13 -7.48 12.24
CA GLU A 61 7.13 -8.40 12.81
C GLU A 61 8.28 -7.68 13.55
N GLY A 62 7.95 -6.64 14.32
CA GLY A 62 8.92 -5.84 15.09
C GLY A 62 9.64 -4.75 14.28
N SER A 63 9.33 -4.61 12.99
CA SER A 63 9.85 -3.54 12.14
C SER A 63 8.80 -2.43 11.97
N ILE A 64 9.22 -1.17 12.06
CA ILE A 64 8.35 -0.03 11.83
C ILE A 64 8.32 0.26 10.33
N VAL A 65 7.14 0.15 9.73
CA VAL A 65 6.91 0.42 8.30
C VAL A 65 6.00 1.66 8.18
N GLN A 66 6.38 2.58 7.32
CA GLN A 66 5.53 3.74 7.00
C GLN A 66 4.69 3.41 5.78
N VAL A 67 3.37 3.53 5.88
CA VAL A 67 2.44 3.13 4.81
C VAL A 67 1.61 4.32 4.37
N VAL A 68 1.52 4.54 3.06
CA VAL A 68 0.60 5.49 2.43
C VAL A 68 -0.42 4.67 1.65
N ILE A 69 -1.69 5.00 1.79
CA ILE A 69 -2.75 4.43 0.97
C ILE A 69 -2.96 5.33 -0.23
N GLU A 70 -2.95 4.74 -1.42
CA GLU A 70 -3.23 5.42 -2.68
C GLU A 70 -4.59 4.96 -3.20
N GLY A 71 -5.45 5.92 -3.55
CA GLY A 71 -6.73 5.68 -4.17
C GLY A 71 -6.73 6.27 -5.58
N THR A 72 -7.20 5.50 -6.56
CA THR A 72 -7.36 6.00 -7.94
C THR A 72 -8.84 6.12 -8.28
N GLU A 73 -9.28 7.31 -8.68
CA GLU A 73 -10.60 7.59 -9.20
C GLU A 73 -10.53 7.88 -10.70
N VAL A 74 -11.49 7.33 -11.46
CA VAL A 74 -11.68 7.60 -12.89
C VAL A 74 -13.14 7.90 -13.14
N LEU A 75 -13.44 9.07 -13.71
CA LEU A 75 -14.81 9.57 -13.93
C LEU A 75 -15.60 9.64 -12.61
N GLY A 76 -14.97 10.12 -11.55
CA GLY A 76 -15.56 10.22 -10.21
C GLY A 76 -15.86 8.87 -9.53
N LYS A 77 -15.34 7.75 -10.06
CA LYS A 77 -15.51 6.42 -9.47
C LYS A 77 -14.17 5.85 -9.02
N LEU A 78 -14.09 5.45 -7.76
CA LEU A 78 -12.95 4.70 -7.23
C LEU A 78 -12.74 3.40 -8.03
N ARG A 79 -11.53 3.21 -8.54
CA ARG A 79 -11.13 2.07 -9.38
C ARG A 79 -10.16 1.13 -8.67
N SER A 80 -9.26 1.69 -7.86
CA SER A 80 -8.29 0.90 -7.11
C SER A 80 -7.98 1.59 -5.79
N ILE A 81 -7.64 0.76 -4.81
CA ILE A 81 -6.94 1.17 -3.61
C ILE A 81 -5.68 0.29 -3.54
N SER A 82 -4.53 0.92 -3.32
CA SER A 82 -3.24 0.29 -3.17
C SER A 82 -2.53 0.87 -1.94
N PHE A 83 -1.45 0.23 -1.52
CA PHE A 83 -0.57 0.77 -0.50
C PHE A 83 0.85 0.92 -1.02
N ILE A 84 1.55 1.91 -0.48
CA ILE A 84 2.98 2.13 -0.65
C ILE A 84 3.61 2.09 0.73
N ALA A 85 4.42 1.07 0.98
CA ALA A 85 5.12 0.83 2.23
C ALA A 85 6.60 1.19 2.09
N TYR A 86 7.09 2.08 2.96
CA TYR A 86 8.47 2.57 3.00
C TYR A 86 9.21 1.99 4.21
N GLY A 87 10.53 1.83 4.07
CA GLY A 87 11.37 1.27 5.14
C GLY A 87 11.18 -0.23 5.32
N VAL A 88 10.69 -0.93 4.29
CA VAL A 88 10.45 -2.38 4.33
C VAL A 88 11.79 -3.10 4.27
N ARG A 89 12.06 -4.01 5.20
CA ARG A 89 13.28 -4.83 5.12
C ARG A 89 13.21 -5.74 3.90
N SER A 90 14.33 -5.91 3.21
CA SER A 90 14.41 -6.71 1.98
C SER A 90 14.13 -8.21 2.18
N ASP A 91 14.19 -8.69 3.42
CA ASP A 91 13.92 -10.05 3.86
C ASP A 91 12.53 -10.23 4.51
N LEU A 92 11.76 -9.14 4.66
CA LEU A 92 10.41 -9.21 5.22
C LEU A 92 9.48 -9.97 4.27
N LYS A 93 8.81 -11.00 4.81
CA LYS A 93 7.87 -11.82 4.02
C LYS A 93 6.72 -10.95 3.48
N PRO A 94 6.44 -10.99 2.16
CA PRO A 94 5.35 -10.22 1.56
C PRO A 94 3.99 -10.50 2.21
N GLU A 95 3.74 -11.73 2.64
CA GLU A 95 2.51 -12.14 3.31
C GLU A 95 2.35 -11.46 4.67
N ALA A 96 3.44 -11.29 5.42
CA ALA A 96 3.43 -10.63 6.71
C ALA A 96 3.12 -9.13 6.57
N LEU A 97 3.76 -8.49 5.58
CA LEU A 97 3.49 -7.09 5.23
C LEU A 97 2.03 -6.91 4.79
N TYR A 98 1.59 -7.68 3.81
CA TYR A 98 0.25 -7.57 3.25
C TYR A 98 -0.82 -7.80 4.32
N ARG A 99 -0.66 -8.83 5.17
CA ARG A 99 -1.58 -9.11 6.27
C ARG A 99 -1.66 -7.93 7.25
N ALA A 100 -0.52 -7.42 7.72
CA ALA A 100 -0.49 -6.32 8.68
C ALA A 100 -1.14 -5.04 8.13
N VAL A 101 -0.87 -4.71 6.86
CA VAL A 101 -1.52 -3.57 6.18
C VAL A 101 -3.02 -3.80 6.04
N SER A 102 -3.43 -4.98 5.56
CA SER A 102 -4.84 -5.31 5.36
C SER A 102 -5.62 -5.28 6.67
N GLU A 103 -5.08 -5.84 7.75
CA GLU A 103 -5.70 -5.83 9.08
C GLU A 103 -5.84 -4.40 9.63
N TYR A 104 -4.80 -3.58 9.50
CA TYR A 104 -4.86 -2.18 9.91
C TYR A 104 -6.01 -1.44 9.20
N ILE A 105 -6.09 -1.62 7.88
CA ILE A 105 -7.09 -0.95 7.05
C ILE A 105 -8.49 -1.46 7.34
N MET A 106 -8.70 -2.77 7.47
CA MET A 106 -10.01 -3.33 7.83
C MET A 106 -10.49 -2.83 9.19
N ASN A 107 -9.59 -2.68 10.16
CA ASN A 107 -9.94 -2.11 11.47
C ASN A 107 -10.25 -0.61 11.40
N THR A 108 -9.68 0.11 10.43
CA THR A 108 -9.88 1.56 10.28
C THR A 108 -11.14 1.88 9.46
N CYS A 109 -11.35 1.17 8.35
CA CYS A 109 -12.43 1.43 7.39
C CYS A 109 -13.65 0.50 7.55
N GLY A 110 -13.57 -0.55 8.37
CA GLY A 110 -14.62 -1.58 8.46
C GLY A 110 -15.80 -1.26 9.39
N ASN A 111 -15.83 -0.06 9.99
CA ASN A 111 -16.92 0.42 10.85
C ASN A 111 -17.87 1.34 10.08
#